data_AF-A0A7C7MRQ3-F1
#
_entry.id   AF-A0A7C7MRQ3-F1
#
_cell.length_a   1.000
_cell.length_b   1.000
_cell.length_c   1.000
_cell.angle_alpha   90.00
_cell.angle_beta   90.00
_cell.angle_gamma   90.00
#
_symmetry.space_group_name_H-M   'P 1'
#
loop_
_entity.id
_entity.type
_entity.pdbx_description
1 polymer ?
#
loop_
_entity_poly.entity_id
_entity_poly.type
_entity_poly.pdbx_seq_one_letter_code
_entity_poly.pdbx_strand_id
1 'polypeptide(L)'
;MTKSKKKIENALNDLTEAKTLRASAKELESSPCHDPLGASFMRMDANSLEDGAKKALQIKKNDLPLVGAGGELSLTKEQEIEIPALINTVDKPDNITAEASRDRLQLTVGVDCVGMALDASETIQAKNSLEKMLAHQLAAAHKLAMTFSKIALSCLNQPDHKVYGQEGMHVVEGARAANTSAKLMDVYQKGLLSLSKVRSGGQQTLTVQHVNVTDGGQAVVTGGIKAGAKDEKQR
;
A
#
# COMPACT_ATOMS: atom_id res chain seq x y z
N MET A 1 27.59 -8.49 -8.37
CA MET A 1 26.23 -8.82 -7.88
C MET A 1 26.34 -9.99 -6.93
N THR A 2 26.02 -9.74 -5.65
CA THR A 2 26.35 -10.58 -4.49
C THR A 2 25.54 -11.87 -4.46
N LYS A 3 26.17 -12.99 -4.08
CA LYS A 3 25.56 -14.35 -3.97
C LYS A 3 24.15 -14.38 -3.37
N SER A 4 23.84 -13.45 -2.46
CA SER A 4 22.51 -13.29 -1.84
C SER A 4 21.41 -12.96 -2.85
N LYS A 5 21.65 -12.04 -3.79
CA LYS A 5 20.64 -11.60 -4.76
C LYS A 5 20.25 -12.72 -5.72
N LYS A 6 21.24 -13.50 -6.17
CA LYS A 6 21.04 -14.69 -7.01
C LYS A 6 20.28 -15.81 -6.27
N LYS A 7 20.46 -15.92 -4.95
CA LYS A 7 19.72 -16.89 -4.12
C LYS A 7 18.24 -16.51 -4.01
N ILE A 8 17.94 -15.22 -3.83
CA ILE A 8 16.57 -14.70 -3.76
C ILE A 8 15.87 -14.88 -5.12
N GLU A 9 16.56 -14.53 -6.21
CA GLU A 9 16.05 -14.69 -7.58
C GLU A 9 15.71 -16.14 -7.91
N ASN A 10 16.58 -17.09 -7.58
CA ASN A 10 16.30 -18.52 -7.76
C ASN A 10 15.08 -18.97 -6.94
N ALA A 11 14.98 -18.58 -5.67
CA ALA A 11 13.85 -18.96 -4.83
C ALA A 11 12.52 -18.33 -5.29
N LEU A 12 12.56 -17.12 -5.87
CA LEU A 12 11.39 -16.50 -6.51
C LEU A 12 10.97 -17.27 -7.76
N ASN A 13 11.93 -17.71 -8.58
CA ASN A 13 11.64 -18.55 -9.75
C ASN A 13 10.99 -19.87 -9.34
N ASP A 14 11.51 -20.54 -8.31
CA ASP A 14 10.94 -21.78 -7.76
C ASP A 14 9.49 -21.57 -7.27
N LEU A 15 9.19 -20.42 -6.65
CA LEU A 15 7.82 -20.06 -6.24
C LEU A 15 6.90 -19.79 -7.44
N THR A 16 7.41 -19.19 -8.51
CA THR A 16 6.63 -18.99 -9.75
C THR A 16 6.36 -20.31 -10.45
N GLU A 17 7.33 -21.22 -10.48
CA GLU A 17 7.21 -22.55 -11.06
C GLU A 17 6.23 -23.42 -10.27
N ALA A 18 6.26 -23.36 -8.94
CA ALA A 18 5.28 -24.00 -8.08
C ALA A 18 3.84 -23.51 -8.36
N LYS A 19 3.66 -22.21 -8.64
CA LYS A 19 2.35 -21.66 -9.02
C LYS A 19 1.89 -22.15 -10.39
N THR A 20 2.78 -22.23 -11.37
CA THR A 20 2.44 -22.75 -12.70
C THR A 20 2.08 -24.23 -12.62
N LEU A 21 2.82 -25.04 -11.85
CA LEU A 21 2.51 -26.45 -11.65
C LEU A 21 1.14 -26.66 -10.98
N ARG A 22 0.75 -25.81 -10.02
CA ARG A 22 -0.59 -25.87 -9.43
C ARG A 22 -1.69 -25.45 -10.40
N ALA A 23 -1.43 -24.50 -11.28
CA ALA A 23 -2.37 -24.12 -12.33
C ALA A 23 -2.55 -25.29 -13.32
N SER A 24 -1.46 -25.90 -13.78
CA SER A 24 -1.48 -27.07 -14.67
C SER A 24 -2.14 -28.29 -14.01
N ALA A 25 -1.92 -28.53 -12.71
CA ALA A 25 -2.60 -29.59 -11.97
C ALA A 25 -4.12 -29.38 -11.93
N LYS A 26 -4.58 -28.12 -11.86
CA LYS A 26 -6.00 -27.77 -11.88
C LYS A 26 -6.61 -27.96 -13.27
N GLU A 27 -5.85 -27.71 -14.32
CA GLU A 27 -6.25 -28.01 -15.70
C GLU A 27 -6.34 -29.52 -15.95
N LEU A 28 -5.40 -30.31 -15.41
CA LEU A 28 -5.38 -31.78 -15.52
C LEU A 28 -6.56 -32.48 -14.84
N GLU A 29 -7.11 -31.91 -13.77
CA GLU A 29 -8.33 -32.41 -13.13
C GLU A 29 -9.60 -32.07 -13.93
N SER A 30 -9.53 -31.09 -14.82
CA SER A 30 -10.67 -30.66 -15.64
C SER A 30 -10.80 -31.48 -16.94
N SER A 31 -12.02 -31.59 -17.44
CA SER A 31 -12.29 -32.22 -18.74
C SER A 31 -11.64 -31.41 -19.86
N PRO A 32 -11.02 -32.04 -20.89
CA PRO A 32 -11.18 -33.44 -21.29
C PRO A 32 -10.08 -34.40 -20.81
N CYS A 33 -9.03 -33.93 -20.13
CA CYS A 33 -7.84 -34.74 -19.84
C CYS A 33 -7.90 -35.57 -18.54
N HIS A 34 -8.78 -35.21 -17.59
CA HIS A 34 -9.06 -35.88 -16.30
C HIS A 34 -8.03 -36.93 -15.83
N ASP A 35 -6.82 -36.45 -15.50
CA ASP A 35 -5.73 -37.25 -14.94
C ASP A 35 -5.47 -36.82 -13.49
N PRO A 36 -6.16 -37.44 -12.51
CA PRO A 36 -6.00 -37.12 -11.11
C PRO A 36 -4.62 -37.55 -10.54
N LEU A 37 -3.95 -38.51 -11.16
CA LEU A 37 -2.65 -38.99 -10.69
C LEU A 37 -1.54 -38.00 -11.08
N GLY A 38 -1.53 -37.55 -12.34
CA GLY A 38 -0.63 -36.51 -12.83
C GLY A 38 -0.82 -35.18 -12.10
N ALA A 39 -2.06 -34.79 -11.83
CA ALA A 39 -2.37 -33.60 -11.02
C ALA A 39 -1.83 -33.71 -9.58
N SER A 40 -1.92 -34.89 -8.97
CA SER A 40 -1.36 -35.14 -7.63
C SER A 40 0.17 -35.01 -7.62
N PHE A 41 0.84 -35.57 -8.63
CA PHE A 41 2.30 -35.49 -8.76
C PHE A 41 2.76 -34.04 -8.95
N MET A 42 2.10 -33.28 -9.82
CA MET A 42 2.38 -31.85 -10.02
C MET A 42 2.18 -31.01 -8.74
N ARG A 43 1.20 -31.35 -7.90
CA ARG A 43 1.03 -30.71 -6.59
C ARG A 43 2.15 -31.06 -5.62
N MET A 44 2.61 -32.31 -5.64
CA MET A 44 3.71 -32.76 -4.80
C MET A 44 5.02 -32.05 -5.18
N ASP A 45 5.30 -31.94 -6.49
CA ASP A 45 6.44 -31.19 -7.02
C ASP A 45 6.33 -29.70 -6.68
N ALA A 46 5.15 -29.10 -6.85
CA ALA A 46 4.89 -27.72 -6.45
C ALA A 46 5.13 -27.49 -4.96
N ASN A 47 4.69 -28.41 -4.08
CA ASN A 47 4.92 -28.32 -2.64
C ASN A 47 6.41 -28.45 -2.29
N SER A 48 7.14 -29.35 -2.95
CA SER A 48 8.58 -29.54 -2.77
C SER A 48 9.36 -28.27 -3.14
N LEU A 49 9.05 -27.67 -4.29
CA LEU A 49 9.62 -26.40 -4.74
C LEU A 49 9.29 -25.27 -3.77
N GLU A 50 8.04 -25.18 -3.31
CA GLU A 50 7.63 -24.16 -2.35
C GLU A 50 8.34 -24.29 -0.99
N ASP A 51 8.49 -25.51 -0.49
CA ASP A 51 9.17 -25.76 0.79
C ASP A 51 10.67 -25.49 0.69
N GLY A 52 11.29 -25.85 -0.45
CA GLY A 52 12.68 -25.49 -0.77
C GLY A 52 12.88 -23.98 -0.82
N ALA A 53 12.01 -23.26 -1.53
CA ALA A 53 12.05 -21.81 -1.65
C ALA A 53 11.82 -21.11 -0.29
N LYS A 54 10.83 -21.56 0.50
CA LYS A 54 10.58 -21.04 1.85
C LYS A 54 11.80 -21.21 2.76
N LYS A 55 12.45 -22.39 2.74
CA LYS A 55 13.70 -22.62 3.48
C LYS A 55 14.86 -21.75 2.97
N ALA A 56 14.95 -21.50 1.67
CA ALA A 56 15.99 -20.67 1.09
C ALA A 56 15.84 -19.17 1.46
N LEU A 57 14.59 -18.71 1.60
CA LEU A 57 14.22 -17.32 1.94
C LEU A 57 14.14 -17.05 3.45
N GLN A 58 14.10 -18.10 4.28
CA GLN A 58 14.18 -17.96 5.74
C GLN A 58 15.51 -17.32 6.16
N ILE A 59 15.39 -16.30 7.00
CA ILE A 59 16.51 -15.69 7.70
C ILE A 59 16.99 -16.68 8.78
N LYS A 60 18.31 -16.85 8.93
CA LYS A 60 18.86 -17.70 9.99
C LYS A 60 18.44 -17.14 11.36
N LYS A 61 18.13 -18.03 12.31
CA LYS A 61 17.61 -17.68 13.64
C LYS A 61 18.44 -16.64 14.41
N ASN A 62 19.74 -16.51 14.11
CA ASN A 62 20.64 -15.56 14.78
C ASN A 62 20.75 -14.18 14.09
N ASP A 63 20.13 -13.97 12.92
CA ASP A 63 20.27 -12.76 12.08
C ASP A 63 18.95 -12.00 11.86
N LEU A 64 17.96 -12.16 12.75
CA LEU A 64 16.62 -11.58 12.60
C LEU A 64 16.62 -10.05 12.77
N PRO A 65 16.01 -9.28 11.85
CA PRO A 65 15.90 -7.83 11.99
C PRO A 65 14.85 -7.39 13.06
N LEU A 66 15.17 -6.32 13.82
CA LEU A 66 14.35 -5.61 14.82
C LEU A 66 13.34 -4.70 14.10
N VAL A 67 12.31 -4.22 14.77
CA VAL A 67 11.41 -3.19 14.20
C VAL A 67 11.84 -1.81 14.72
N GLY A 68 12.37 -0.96 13.84
CA GLY A 68 12.74 0.42 14.11
C GLY A 68 11.56 1.40 13.99
N ALA A 69 11.85 2.70 14.11
CA ALA A 69 10.87 3.76 13.94
C ALA A 69 10.20 3.70 12.55
N GLY A 70 8.91 3.96 12.49
CA GLY A 70 8.00 3.81 11.33
C GLY A 70 7.53 2.39 11.08
N GLY A 71 7.75 1.46 12.02
CA GLY A 71 7.48 0.05 11.83
C GLY A 71 8.34 -0.61 10.75
N GLU A 72 9.48 0.00 10.40
CA GLU A 72 10.46 -0.52 9.44
C GLU A 72 11.46 -1.46 10.10
N LEU A 73 12.19 -2.28 9.33
CA LEU A 73 13.14 -3.23 9.91
C LEU A 73 14.49 -2.55 10.28
N SER A 74 14.79 -2.46 11.58
CA SER A 74 16.12 -2.31 12.19
C SER A 74 16.74 -3.71 12.44
N LEU A 75 17.90 -3.90 13.08
CA LEU A 75 18.49 -5.26 13.29
C LEU A 75 18.37 -5.73 14.76
N THR A 76 17.90 -6.99 14.99
CA THR A 76 17.66 -7.78 16.24
C THR A 76 16.22 -8.09 16.81
N LYS A 77 15.93 -9.38 17.07
CA LYS A 77 14.93 -10.00 17.99
C LYS A 77 13.43 -10.14 17.64
N GLU A 78 12.87 -11.25 18.16
CA GLU A 78 11.87 -12.17 17.60
C GLU A 78 10.40 -12.04 18.12
N GLN A 79 9.37 -12.39 17.32
CA GLN A 79 8.46 -13.57 17.51
C GLN A 79 7.13 -13.61 16.70
N GLU A 80 6.72 -14.88 16.45
CA GLU A 80 5.40 -15.56 16.30
C GLU A 80 4.26 -15.18 15.30
N ILE A 81 3.59 -16.24 14.78
CA ILE A 81 2.67 -16.27 13.60
C ILE A 81 1.26 -16.47 14.15
N GLU A 82 0.26 -15.79 13.58
CA GLU A 82 -1.14 -16.25 13.57
C GLU A 82 -1.88 -15.82 12.28
N ILE A 83 -3.07 -16.40 12.08
CA ILE A 83 -3.73 -16.81 10.82
C ILE A 83 -4.60 -15.68 10.18
N PRO A 84 -5.42 -15.94 9.14
CA PRO A 84 -5.41 -15.26 7.85
C PRO A 84 -6.15 -13.90 7.83
N ALA A 85 -5.40 -12.83 8.10
CA ALA A 85 -5.71 -11.46 7.69
C ALA A 85 -4.52 -10.92 6.87
N LEU A 86 -4.60 -9.68 6.35
CA LEU A 86 -3.46 -9.03 5.68
C LEU A 86 -2.20 -9.18 6.54
N ILE A 87 -1.27 -10.04 6.13
CA ILE A 87 -0.19 -10.51 6.98
C ILE A 87 0.77 -9.36 7.23
N ASN A 88 1.08 -9.10 8.50
CA ASN A 88 2.20 -8.24 8.83
C ASN A 88 3.50 -9.01 8.59
N THR A 89 3.98 -8.94 7.35
CA THR A 89 5.21 -9.63 6.94
C THR A 89 6.44 -9.16 7.72
N VAL A 90 6.36 -7.96 8.31
CA VAL A 90 7.42 -7.38 9.15
C VAL A 90 7.54 -8.06 10.52
N ASP A 91 6.47 -8.68 11.05
CA ASP A 91 6.51 -9.37 12.35
C ASP A 91 7.28 -10.70 12.26
N LYS A 92 7.28 -11.33 11.08
CA LYS A 92 8.12 -12.48 10.72
C LYS A 92 8.88 -12.24 9.44
N PRO A 93 9.93 -11.41 9.49
CA PRO A 93 10.62 -10.99 8.28
C PRO A 93 11.33 -12.18 7.67
N ASP A 94 10.95 -12.51 6.43
CA ASP A 94 11.79 -13.27 5.52
C ASP A 94 12.75 -12.31 4.79
N ASN A 95 13.67 -12.88 4.00
CA ASN A 95 14.64 -12.06 3.29
C ASN A 95 13.98 -11.09 2.28
N ILE A 96 12.81 -11.46 1.74
CA ILE A 96 12.01 -10.63 0.83
C ILE A 96 11.45 -9.42 1.56
N THR A 97 10.92 -9.62 2.77
CA THR A 97 10.37 -8.55 3.59
C THR A 97 11.46 -7.57 4.00
N ALA A 98 12.64 -8.09 4.36
CA ALA A 98 13.81 -7.27 4.67
C ALA A 98 14.29 -6.45 3.47
N GLU A 99 14.33 -7.05 2.27
CA GLU A 99 14.66 -6.33 1.03
C GLU A 99 13.60 -5.28 0.68
N ALA A 100 12.32 -5.63 0.70
CA ALA A 100 11.22 -4.70 0.43
C ALA A 100 11.16 -3.54 1.43
N SER A 101 11.50 -3.77 2.71
CA SER A 101 11.62 -2.73 3.73
C SER A 101 12.77 -1.76 3.43
N ARG A 102 13.93 -2.26 2.98
CA ARG A 102 15.03 -1.39 2.54
C ARG A 102 14.67 -0.62 1.28
N ASP A 103 14.04 -1.25 0.30
CA ASP A 103 13.67 -0.61 -0.96
C ASP A 103 12.66 0.52 -0.73
N ARG A 104 11.62 0.30 0.08
CA ARG A 104 10.64 1.35 0.39
C ARG A 104 11.23 2.52 1.17
N LEU A 105 12.23 2.27 2.02
CA LEU A 105 13.01 3.32 2.69
C LEU A 105 13.94 4.05 1.72
N GLN A 106 14.60 3.34 0.82
CA GLN A 106 15.49 3.94 -0.17
C GLN A 106 14.72 4.87 -1.14
N LEU A 107 13.48 4.51 -1.49
CA LEU A 107 12.60 5.37 -2.30
C LEU A 107 12.27 6.69 -1.59
N THR A 108 12.08 6.69 -0.27
CA THR A 108 11.79 7.93 0.48
C THR A 108 13.02 8.81 0.62
N VAL A 109 14.24 8.25 0.55
CA VAL A 109 15.49 9.03 0.43
C VAL A 109 15.51 9.80 -0.89
N GLY A 110 15.13 9.17 -2.00
CA GLY A 110 15.11 9.81 -3.32
C GLY A 110 14.14 11.01 -3.41
N VAL A 111 13.04 10.97 -2.66
CA VAL A 111 12.09 12.09 -2.55
C VAL A 111 12.44 13.01 -1.36
N ASP A 112 13.44 12.64 -0.54
CA ASP A 112 13.85 13.34 0.68
C ASP A 112 12.66 13.53 1.66
N CYS A 113 11.90 12.47 1.88
CA CYS A 113 10.75 12.46 2.78
C CYS A 113 10.83 11.37 3.86
N VAL A 114 12.01 10.78 4.10
CA VAL A 114 12.21 9.65 5.04
C VAL A 114 11.60 9.93 6.41
N GLY A 115 11.93 11.07 7.02
CA GLY A 115 11.43 11.42 8.36
C GLY A 115 9.90 11.51 8.40
N MET A 116 9.29 12.19 7.43
CA MET A 116 7.83 12.30 7.34
C MET A 116 7.16 10.95 7.07
N ALA A 117 7.79 10.11 6.25
CA ALA A 117 7.27 8.79 5.90
C ALA A 117 7.25 7.87 7.12
N LEU A 118 8.34 7.84 7.89
CA LEU A 118 8.44 7.07 9.13
C LEU A 118 7.47 7.59 10.20
N ASP A 119 7.43 8.90 10.41
CA ASP A 119 6.53 9.54 11.38
C ASP A 119 5.06 9.31 11.04
N ALA A 120 4.69 9.41 9.75
CA ALA A 120 3.34 9.11 9.31
C ALA A 120 2.98 7.64 9.55
N SER A 121 3.90 6.71 9.26
CA SER A 121 3.71 5.26 9.48
C SER A 121 3.49 4.94 10.96
N GLU A 122 4.30 5.53 11.86
CA GLU A 122 4.11 5.43 13.31
C GLU A 122 2.78 6.03 13.76
N THR A 123 2.47 7.25 13.30
CA THR A 123 1.28 7.99 13.72
C THR A 123 0.00 7.26 13.35
N ILE A 124 -0.05 6.65 12.17
CA ILE A 124 -1.20 5.83 11.78
C ILE A 124 -1.19 4.45 12.44
N GLN A 125 -0.09 4.03 13.07
CA GLN A 125 0.14 2.67 13.56
C GLN A 125 -0.03 1.64 12.44
N ALA A 126 0.79 1.76 11.39
CA ALA A 126 0.67 0.92 10.20
C ALA A 126 0.87 -0.57 10.54
N LYS A 127 -0.18 -1.37 10.33
CA LYS A 127 -0.25 -2.77 10.81
C LYS A 127 0.43 -3.79 9.90
N ASN A 128 0.73 -3.43 8.66
CA ASN A 128 1.31 -4.35 7.67
C ASN A 128 2.10 -3.57 6.63
N SER A 129 2.78 -4.29 5.74
CA SER A 129 3.63 -3.69 4.70
C SER A 129 2.87 -2.76 3.74
N LEU A 130 1.60 -3.01 3.46
CA LEU A 130 0.79 -2.17 2.57
C LEU A 130 0.41 -0.85 3.22
N GLU A 131 0.04 -0.87 4.50
CA GLU A 131 -0.21 0.36 5.26
C GLU A 131 1.06 1.21 5.39
N LYS A 132 2.24 0.58 5.58
CA LYS A 132 3.55 1.27 5.61
C LYS A 132 3.87 1.91 4.26
N MET A 133 3.69 1.17 3.17
CA MET A 133 3.86 1.70 1.81
C MET A 133 2.90 2.86 1.52
N LEU A 134 1.64 2.76 1.94
CA LEU A 134 0.66 3.83 1.79
C LEU A 134 1.09 5.07 2.58
N ALA A 135 1.54 4.92 3.83
CA ALA A 135 2.06 6.03 4.62
C ALA A 135 3.23 6.74 3.94
N HIS A 136 4.19 5.96 3.40
CA HIS A 136 5.34 6.50 2.68
C HIS A 136 4.93 7.23 1.40
N GLN A 137 3.99 6.66 0.64
CA GLN A 137 3.44 7.28 -0.56
C GLN A 137 2.71 8.59 -0.23
N LEU A 138 1.94 8.60 0.86
CA LEU A 138 1.23 9.79 1.34
C LEU A 138 2.21 10.89 1.77
N ALA A 139 3.29 10.54 2.47
CA ALA A 139 4.35 11.50 2.82
C ALA A 139 5.03 12.09 1.58
N ALA A 140 5.33 11.27 0.57
CA ALA A 140 5.88 11.73 -0.70
C ALA A 140 4.90 12.65 -1.46
N ALA A 141 3.62 12.27 -1.54
CA ALA A 141 2.58 13.08 -2.16
C ALA A 141 2.42 14.43 -1.46
N HIS A 142 2.46 14.45 -0.12
CA HIS A 142 2.41 15.67 0.67
C HIS A 142 3.61 16.58 0.38
N LYS A 143 4.83 16.04 0.37
CA LYS A 143 6.04 16.83 0.05
C LYS A 143 5.94 17.46 -1.34
N LEU A 144 5.55 16.66 -2.34
CA LEU A 144 5.41 17.14 -3.71
C LEU A 144 4.32 18.20 -3.81
N ALA A 145 3.18 18.02 -3.14
CA ALA A 145 2.12 19.03 -3.10
C ALA A 145 2.64 20.36 -2.56
N MET A 146 3.30 20.36 -1.41
CA MET A 146 3.87 21.57 -0.80
C MET A 146 4.95 22.20 -1.67
N THR A 147 5.75 21.40 -2.37
CA THR A 147 6.77 21.89 -3.31
C THR A 147 6.12 22.57 -4.51
N PHE A 148 5.09 21.97 -5.11
CA PHE A 148 4.35 22.58 -6.21
C PHE A 148 3.58 23.84 -5.78
N SER A 149 3.04 23.88 -4.56
CA SER A 149 2.48 25.10 -3.98
C SER A 149 3.52 26.20 -3.86
N LYS A 150 4.74 25.89 -3.41
CA LYS A 150 5.86 26.84 -3.34
C LYS A 150 6.26 27.35 -4.72
N ILE A 151 6.32 26.48 -5.73
CA ILE A 151 6.59 26.87 -7.12
C ILE A 151 5.51 27.83 -7.62
N ALA A 152 4.23 27.50 -7.41
CA ALA A 152 3.12 28.35 -7.79
C ALA A 152 3.21 29.75 -7.15
N LEU A 153 3.52 29.81 -5.85
CA LEU A 153 3.74 31.07 -5.14
C LEU A 153 4.94 31.85 -5.71
N SER A 154 6.01 31.17 -6.09
CA SER A 154 7.20 31.81 -6.67
C SER A 154 6.90 32.43 -8.04
N CYS A 155 6.10 31.75 -8.87
CA CYS A 155 5.64 32.30 -10.16
C CYS A 155 4.75 33.54 -10.00
N LEU A 156 3.97 33.63 -8.92
CA LEU A 156 3.14 34.81 -8.62
C LEU A 156 3.96 35.99 -8.10
N ASN A 157 5.04 35.71 -7.37
CA ASN A 157 5.89 36.74 -6.75
C ASN A 157 7.04 37.19 -7.66
N GLN A 158 7.19 36.60 -8.85
CA GLN A 158 8.24 36.98 -9.78
C GLN A 158 7.94 38.39 -10.31
N PRO A 159 8.84 39.36 -10.12
CA PRO A 159 8.65 40.67 -10.70
C PRO A 159 8.60 40.50 -12.22
N ASP A 160 7.61 41.15 -12.83
CA ASP A 160 7.38 41.15 -14.27
C ASP A 160 8.57 41.85 -14.95
N HIS A 161 9.69 41.13 -15.11
CA HIS A 161 10.82 41.58 -15.89
C HIS A 161 10.35 41.52 -17.33
N LYS A 162 9.88 42.68 -17.82
CA LYS A 162 9.37 42.94 -19.16
C LYS A 162 10.39 42.57 -20.24
N VAL A 163 10.59 41.28 -20.46
CA VAL A 163 11.15 40.72 -21.67
C VAL A 163 9.95 40.47 -22.56
N TYR A 164 9.79 41.33 -23.57
CA TYR A 164 8.71 41.24 -24.56
C TYR A 164 8.53 39.77 -25.01
N GLY A 165 7.34 39.20 -24.75
CA GLY A 165 6.98 37.84 -25.17
C GLY A 165 6.91 36.77 -24.08
N GLN A 166 7.29 37.04 -22.82
CA GLN A 166 7.22 36.07 -21.71
C GLN A 166 6.23 36.39 -20.58
N GLU A 167 5.54 37.54 -20.64
CA GLU A 167 4.62 38.05 -19.62
C GLU A 167 3.47 37.06 -19.25
N GLY A 168 3.13 36.12 -20.14
CA GLY A 168 2.13 35.07 -19.88
C GLY A 168 2.66 33.72 -19.39
N MET A 169 3.97 33.45 -19.49
CA MET A 169 4.52 32.11 -19.21
C MET A 169 4.49 31.78 -17.72
N HIS A 170 4.85 32.74 -16.86
CA HIS A 170 4.87 32.54 -15.41
C HIS A 170 3.48 32.27 -14.82
N VAL A 171 2.43 32.92 -15.33
CA VAL A 171 1.05 32.69 -14.89
C VAL A 171 0.59 31.27 -15.25
N VAL A 172 0.93 30.79 -16.45
CA VAL A 172 0.58 29.43 -16.91
C VAL A 172 1.33 28.37 -16.10
N GLU A 173 2.63 28.57 -15.85
CA GLU A 173 3.43 27.67 -15.02
C GLU A 173 2.93 27.64 -13.57
N GLY A 174 2.62 28.81 -13.01
CA GLY A 174 2.04 28.93 -11.68
C GLY A 174 0.70 28.20 -11.56
N ALA A 175 -0.19 28.36 -12.55
CA ALA A 175 -1.48 27.66 -12.59
C ALA A 175 -1.31 26.13 -12.70
N ARG A 176 -0.36 25.65 -13.51
CA ARG A 176 -0.05 24.21 -13.63
C ARG A 176 0.51 23.63 -12.34
N ALA A 177 1.42 24.35 -11.68
CA ALA A 177 1.98 23.95 -10.39
C ALA A 177 0.88 23.91 -9.31
N ALA A 178 0.04 24.95 -9.22
CA ALA A 178 -1.08 24.99 -8.29
C ALA A 178 -2.07 23.83 -8.51
N ASN A 179 -2.41 23.53 -9.76
CA ASN A 179 -3.30 22.42 -10.10
C ASN A 179 -2.68 21.05 -9.73
N THR A 180 -1.38 20.86 -9.98
CA THR A 180 -0.67 19.64 -9.59
C THR A 180 -0.66 19.47 -8.07
N SER A 181 -0.42 20.56 -7.33
CA SER A 181 -0.50 20.57 -5.87
C SER A 181 -1.88 20.16 -5.37
N ALA A 182 -2.95 20.78 -5.89
CA ALA A 182 -4.32 20.47 -5.51
C ALA A 182 -4.68 18.99 -5.75
N LYS A 183 -4.25 18.41 -6.88
CA LYS A 183 -4.45 16.99 -7.18
C LYS A 183 -3.73 16.08 -6.19
N LEU A 184 -2.49 16.39 -5.82
CA LEU A 184 -1.72 15.62 -4.84
C LEU A 184 -2.35 15.71 -3.44
N MET A 185 -2.88 16.87 -3.05
CA MET A 185 -3.63 17.04 -1.80
C MET A 185 -4.94 16.23 -1.79
N ASP A 186 -5.65 16.16 -2.91
CA ASP A 186 -6.86 15.32 -3.06
C ASP A 186 -6.51 13.82 -2.98
N VAL A 187 -5.44 13.38 -3.65
CA VAL A 187 -4.92 12.00 -3.54
C VAL A 187 -4.53 11.68 -2.09
N TYR A 188 -3.91 12.61 -1.38
CA TYR A 188 -3.55 12.44 0.03
C TYR A 188 -4.78 12.15 0.89
N GLN A 189 -5.83 12.96 0.77
CA GLN A 189 -7.09 12.79 1.50
C GLN A 189 -7.79 11.48 1.13
N LYS A 190 -7.81 11.13 -0.17
CA LYS A 190 -8.36 9.85 -0.64
C LYS A 190 -7.59 8.66 -0.07
N GLY A 191 -6.27 8.72 0.06
CA GLY A 191 -5.48 7.66 0.66
C GLY A 191 -5.81 7.44 2.14
N LEU A 192 -6.02 8.51 2.91
CA LEU A 192 -6.47 8.40 4.31
C LEU A 192 -7.87 7.77 4.42
N LEU A 193 -8.80 8.14 3.54
CA LEU A 193 -10.13 7.51 3.49
C LEU A 193 -10.04 6.03 3.10
N SER A 194 -9.19 5.69 2.14
CA SER A 194 -8.92 4.30 1.76
C SER A 194 -8.35 3.50 2.92
N LEU A 195 -7.40 4.05 3.69
CA LEU A 195 -6.87 3.41 4.90
C LEU A 195 -7.99 3.12 5.92
N SER A 196 -8.87 4.09 6.17
CA SER A 196 -10.02 3.90 7.07
C SER A 196 -10.93 2.76 6.60
N LYS A 197 -11.17 2.63 5.29
CA LYS A 197 -11.98 1.55 4.71
C LYS A 197 -11.30 0.19 4.79
N VAL A 198 -10.00 0.13 4.53
CA VAL A 198 -9.21 -1.10 4.66
C VAL A 198 -9.26 -1.59 6.11
N ARG A 199 -9.14 -0.67 7.09
CA ARG A 199 -9.20 -1.00 8.51
C ARG A 199 -10.58 -1.42 9.01
N SER A 200 -11.65 -0.81 8.49
CA SER A 200 -13.01 -1.20 8.84
C SER A 200 -13.48 -2.45 8.09
N GLY A 201 -12.69 -2.99 7.15
CA GLY A 201 -13.08 -4.12 6.30
C GLY A 201 -14.32 -3.83 5.46
N GLY A 202 -14.62 -2.55 5.19
CA GLY A 202 -15.86 -2.13 4.54
C GLY A 202 -17.12 -2.28 5.41
N GLN A 203 -16.99 -2.65 6.69
CA GLN A 203 -18.14 -2.73 7.60
C GLN A 203 -18.63 -1.32 7.96
N GLN A 204 -19.94 -1.13 7.84
CA GLN A 204 -20.66 0.02 8.37
C GLN A 204 -21.54 -0.47 9.53
N THR A 205 -21.15 -0.17 10.76
CA THR A 205 -21.96 -0.51 11.94
C THR A 205 -23.10 0.49 12.05
N LEU A 206 -24.31 0.10 11.64
CA LEU A 206 -25.53 0.87 11.87
C LEU A 206 -26.07 0.54 13.27
N THR A 207 -25.98 1.48 14.20
CA THR A 207 -26.61 1.35 15.52
C THR A 207 -28.11 1.67 15.40
N VAL A 208 -28.95 0.63 15.43
CA VAL A 208 -30.41 0.80 15.47
C VAL A 208 -30.82 1.10 16.91
N GLN A 209 -31.24 2.33 17.17
CA GLN A 209 -31.86 2.72 18.45
C GLN A 209 -33.38 2.60 18.31
N HIS A 210 -33.96 1.56 18.93
CA HIS A 210 -35.41 1.49 19.09
C HIS A 210 -35.85 2.55 20.11
N VAL A 211 -36.48 3.61 19.63
CA VAL A 211 -37.15 4.60 20.48
C VAL A 211 -38.58 4.12 20.70
N ASN A 212 -38.92 3.74 21.94
CA ASN A 212 -40.30 3.45 22.30
C ASN A 212 -41.08 4.77 22.27
N VAL A 213 -42.07 4.83 21.37
CA VAL A 213 -42.98 5.97 21.30
C VAL A 213 -44.27 5.57 22.00
N THR A 214 -44.63 6.30 23.06
CA THR A 214 -45.92 6.13 23.76
C THR A 214 -47.08 6.62 22.89
N ASP A 215 -48.28 6.08 23.11
CA ASP A 215 -49.50 6.35 22.34
C ASP A 215 -49.70 7.85 22.08
N GLY A 216 -49.55 8.26 20.82
CA GLY A 216 -49.74 9.64 20.35
C GLY A 216 -48.46 10.37 19.89
N GLY A 217 -47.26 9.81 20.07
CA GLY A 217 -46.03 10.39 19.52
C GLY A 217 -45.77 9.93 18.07
N GLN A 218 -45.46 10.85 17.16
CA GLN A 218 -44.91 10.51 15.84
C GLN A 218 -43.38 10.54 15.92
N ALA A 219 -42.72 9.39 15.67
CA ALA A 219 -41.29 9.37 15.41
C ALA A 219 -41.03 9.84 13.96
N VAL A 220 -40.53 11.06 13.81
CA VAL A 220 -40.02 11.54 12.52
C VAL A 220 -38.55 11.15 12.42
N VAL A 221 -38.24 10.19 11.55
CA VAL A 221 -36.86 9.79 11.26
C VAL A 221 -36.33 10.68 10.13
N THR A 222 -35.63 11.75 10.46
CA THR A 222 -34.83 12.53 9.50
C THR A 222 -33.44 11.90 9.35
N GLY A 223 -33.40 10.68 8.80
CA GLY A 223 -32.15 10.02 8.44
C GLY A 223 -31.54 10.66 7.19
N GLY A 224 -30.69 11.67 7.35
CA GLY A 224 -29.91 12.24 6.27
C GLY A 224 -28.85 11.27 5.77
N ILE A 225 -29.18 10.50 4.73
CA ILE A 225 -28.20 9.66 4.02
C ILE A 225 -27.27 10.59 3.24
N LYS A 226 -26.08 10.91 3.79
CA LYS A 226 -25.01 11.53 2.98
C LYS A 226 -24.39 10.47 2.07
N ALA A 227 -25.11 10.13 0.99
CA ALA A 227 -24.51 9.47 -0.15
C ALA A 227 -23.52 10.44 -0.79
N GLY A 228 -22.24 10.04 -0.89
CA GLY A 228 -21.22 10.83 -1.57
C GLY A 228 -21.63 11.05 -3.02
N ALA A 229 -21.82 12.31 -3.40
CA ALA A 229 -22.26 12.71 -4.74
C ALA A 229 -21.26 12.22 -5.80
N LYS A 230 -21.70 11.33 -6.67
CA LYS A 230 -21.16 11.18 -8.02
C LYS A 230 -22.00 12.08 -8.93
N ASP A 231 -21.42 13.20 -9.33
CA ASP A 231 -21.96 14.08 -10.35
C ASP A 231 -21.65 13.45 -11.72
N GLU A 232 -22.61 12.67 -12.24
CA GLU A 232 -22.59 12.18 -13.62
C GLU A 232 -23.51 13.10 -14.45
N LYS A 233 -22.88 14.06 -15.12
CA LYS A 233 -23.50 14.92 -16.14
C LYS A 233 -24.14 14.04 -17.22
N GLN A 234 -25.46 14.08 -17.32
CA GLN A 234 -26.17 13.73 -18.56
C GLN A 234 -26.30 14.97 -19.43
N ARG A 235 -25.81 14.84 -20.67
CA ARG A 235 -26.23 15.63 -21.83
C ARG A 235 -27.51 15.02 -22.39
#